data_AF-A0A327W8M5-F1
#
_entry.id   AF-A0A327W8M5-F1
#
_cell.length_a   1.000
_cell.length_b   1.000
_cell.length_c   1.000
_cell.angle_alpha   90.00
_cell.angle_beta   90.00
_cell.angle_gamma   90.00
#
_symmetry.space_group_name_H-M   'P 1'
#
loop_
_entity.id
_entity.type
_entity.pdbx_description
1 polymer ?
#
loop_
_entity_poly.entity_id
_entity_poly.type
_entity_poly.pdbx_seq_one_letter_code
_entity_poly.pdbx_strand_id
1 'polypeptide(L)'
;MRPRTRLSVLLGLSALLLAGCGIRPTEVPTEFGAAPTRVGCALSSTSLTSTEPPAGGQFGVQVYLVCTSQLVTVDRTVTLERGQSSERAVVAQQLLGQLARRPSADERQAGFSTDVGTRLKVSGPATGDPSDALRLSTPPDDLSPYALAQIVCTFANSKMTTEDGDHVVLGGPVDDPLRDYECTDAVKARPGTIPAPARTVG
;
A
#
# COMPACT_ATOMS: atom_id res chain seq x y z
N MET A 1 67.36 59.51 -41.63
CA MET A 1 65.88 59.47 -41.66
C MET A 1 65.42 58.05 -41.37
N ARG A 2 64.37 57.86 -40.54
CA ARG A 2 63.50 56.65 -40.54
C ARG A 2 62.49 56.80 -41.73
N PRO A 3 61.67 55.80 -42.15
CA PRO A 3 61.35 54.49 -41.57
C PRO A 3 61.77 53.34 -42.54
N ARG A 4 61.30 52.07 -42.54
CA ARG A 4 60.15 51.36 -41.94
C ARG A 4 60.52 49.95 -41.41
N THR A 5 59.73 49.50 -40.44
CA THR A 5 59.59 48.12 -39.94
C THR A 5 58.55 47.31 -40.75
N ARG A 6 58.36 46.03 -40.37
CA ARG A 6 57.16 45.17 -40.53
C ARG A 6 57.17 44.15 -41.68
N LEU A 7 57.82 42.99 -41.46
CA LEU A 7 57.27 41.69 -41.89
C LEU A 7 57.83 40.50 -41.06
N SER A 8 57.79 40.62 -39.73
CA SER A 8 58.25 39.55 -38.80
C SER A 8 57.24 39.32 -37.68
N VAL A 9 55.95 39.24 -38.05
CA VAL A 9 54.85 38.93 -37.15
C VAL A 9 53.86 38.08 -37.94
N LEU A 10 53.77 36.78 -37.61
CA LEU A 10 52.60 35.91 -37.90
C LEU A 10 52.79 34.46 -37.38
N LEU A 11 54.02 33.99 -37.18
CA LEU A 11 54.30 32.57 -36.87
C LEU A 11 54.60 32.23 -35.39
N GLY A 12 54.30 33.14 -34.45
CA GLY A 12 54.74 33.02 -33.05
C GLY A 12 53.71 33.40 -31.98
N LEU A 13 52.41 33.42 -32.28
CA LEU A 13 51.36 33.86 -31.34
C LEU A 13 50.37 32.77 -30.89
N SER A 14 50.45 31.55 -31.42
CA SER A 14 49.39 30.53 -31.26
C SER A 14 49.51 29.64 -30.02
N ALA A 15 50.59 29.75 -29.24
CA ALA A 15 50.95 28.74 -28.22
C ALA A 15 50.56 29.10 -26.76
N LEU A 16 50.00 30.28 -26.49
CA LEU A 16 49.85 30.82 -25.13
C LEU A 16 48.41 30.84 -24.57
N LEU A 17 47.44 30.31 -25.29
CA LEU A 17 46.01 30.35 -24.90
C LEU A 17 45.50 29.09 -24.17
N LEU A 18 46.39 28.14 -23.82
CA LEU A 18 46.07 26.95 -23.03
C LEU A 18 46.31 27.13 -21.52
N ALA A 19 46.54 28.37 -21.06
CA ALA A 19 46.51 28.73 -19.64
C ALA A 19 45.06 28.75 -19.11
N GLY A 20 44.40 27.59 -19.11
CA GLY A 20 43.14 27.41 -18.42
C GLY A 20 43.35 27.69 -16.93
N CYS A 21 42.56 28.61 -16.37
CA CYS A 21 42.52 28.81 -14.92
C CYS A 21 42.13 27.48 -14.27
N GLY A 22 43.12 26.82 -13.65
CA GLY A 22 42.95 25.50 -13.08
C GLY A 22 41.95 25.51 -11.94
N ILE A 23 40.68 25.23 -12.25
CA ILE A 23 39.71 24.75 -11.28
C ILE A 23 40.26 23.41 -10.80
N ARG A 24 41.03 23.43 -9.72
CA ARG A 24 41.28 22.22 -8.94
C ARG A 24 39.90 21.76 -8.47
N PRO A 25 39.45 20.54 -8.79
CA PRO A 25 38.28 20.02 -8.13
C PRO A 25 38.62 19.98 -6.64
N THR A 26 37.95 20.81 -5.85
CA THR A 26 37.88 20.60 -4.41
C THR A 26 36.98 19.40 -4.24
N GLU A 27 37.58 18.22 -4.35
CA GLU A 27 36.99 16.93 -3.98
C GLU A 27 36.69 16.99 -2.48
N VAL A 28 35.53 17.57 -2.15
CA VAL A 28 34.96 17.42 -0.82
C VAL A 28 34.74 15.92 -0.64
N PRO A 29 35.23 15.27 0.44
CA PRO A 29 34.93 13.88 0.69
C PRO A 29 33.43 13.76 0.96
N THR A 30 32.66 13.46 -0.07
CA THR A 30 31.21 13.30 0.01
C THR A 30 30.88 11.92 0.56
N GLU A 31 31.25 11.71 1.82
CA GLU A 31 30.55 10.87 2.78
C GLU A 31 29.14 11.47 3.03
N PHE A 32 28.37 11.63 1.95
CA PHE A 32 26.92 11.68 2.03
C PHE A 32 26.49 10.23 2.24
N GLY A 33 26.62 9.76 3.49
CA GLY A 33 26.07 8.49 3.93
C GLY A 33 24.64 8.36 3.41
N ALA A 34 24.34 7.18 2.85
CA ALA A 34 23.20 6.88 1.97
C ALA A 34 22.14 7.99 1.89
N ALA A 35 22.14 8.74 0.79
CA ALA A 35 21.23 9.87 0.55
C ALA A 35 19.81 9.50 1.03
N PRO A 36 19.17 10.31 1.90
CA PRO A 36 17.97 9.91 2.60
C PRO A 36 16.91 9.52 1.58
N THR A 37 16.67 8.22 1.48
CA THR A 37 15.59 7.66 0.68
C THR A 37 14.32 8.35 1.15
N ARG A 38 13.51 8.86 0.22
CA ARG A 38 12.23 9.48 0.59
C ARG A 38 11.44 8.38 1.31
N VAL A 39 11.28 8.52 2.63
CA VAL A 39 10.89 7.43 3.52
C VAL A 39 9.40 7.12 3.35
N GLY A 40 9.06 6.47 2.24
CA GLY A 40 7.74 5.91 2.00
C GLY A 40 7.66 4.54 2.67
N CYS A 41 6.90 4.46 3.77
CA CYS A 41 6.34 3.24 4.35
C CYS A 41 7.15 1.94 4.19
N ALA A 42 8.41 1.99 4.64
CA ALA A 42 9.25 0.82 4.79
C ALA A 42 9.30 0.44 6.27
N LEU A 43 8.24 -0.25 6.73
CA LEU A 43 8.38 -1.14 7.87
C LEU A 43 8.73 -2.51 7.31
N SER A 44 9.77 -3.14 7.83
CA SER A 44 10.20 -4.46 7.38
C SER A 44 9.05 -5.45 7.50
N SER A 45 8.47 -5.82 6.35
CA SER A 45 7.47 -6.88 6.30
C SER A 45 8.11 -8.14 6.84
N THR A 46 7.70 -8.52 8.05
CA THR A 46 8.12 -9.79 8.61
C THR A 46 7.25 -10.79 7.91
N SER A 47 7.80 -11.47 6.89
CA SER A 47 7.09 -12.45 6.06
C SER A 47 6.56 -13.61 6.91
N LEU A 48 5.48 -13.36 7.64
CA LEU A 48 4.67 -14.34 8.30
C LEU A 48 3.88 -15.00 7.18
N THR A 49 4.42 -16.11 6.68
CA THR A 49 3.74 -16.95 5.70
C THR A 49 2.30 -17.18 6.17
N SER A 50 1.33 -16.77 5.35
CA SER A 50 -0.11 -17.00 5.59
C SER A 50 -0.45 -18.48 5.46
N THR A 51 0.09 -19.27 6.38
CA THR A 51 -0.14 -20.70 6.54
C THR A 51 -1.48 -20.88 7.23
N GLU A 52 -2.22 -21.90 6.82
CA GLU A 52 -3.47 -22.32 7.46
C GLU A 52 -3.31 -22.44 8.98
N PRO A 53 -4.20 -21.83 9.79
CA PRO A 53 -4.03 -21.83 11.24
C PRO A 53 -4.13 -23.25 11.82
N PRO A 54 -3.13 -23.74 12.58
CA PRO A 54 -3.36 -24.90 13.42
C PRO A 54 -4.47 -24.57 14.44
N ALA A 55 -5.40 -25.51 14.64
CA ALA A 55 -6.65 -25.27 15.37
C ALA A 55 -6.45 -24.71 16.80
N GLY A 56 -6.72 -23.42 16.96
CA GLY A 56 -6.50 -22.66 18.20
C GLY A 56 -5.05 -22.17 18.30
N GLY A 57 -4.79 -20.96 17.80
CA GLY A 57 -3.45 -20.41 17.71
C GLY A 57 -3.39 -18.96 17.23
N GLN A 58 -2.18 -18.41 17.26
CA GLN A 58 -1.86 -17.08 16.75
C GLN A 58 -1.16 -17.20 15.39
N PHE A 59 -1.54 -16.39 14.41
CA PHE A 59 -0.98 -16.41 13.06
C PHE A 59 -0.92 -15.02 12.42
N GLY A 60 -0.05 -14.91 11.40
CA GLY A 60 0.14 -13.69 10.63
C GLY A 60 -0.89 -13.55 9.52
N VAL A 61 -1.33 -12.31 9.31
CA VAL A 61 -2.24 -11.89 8.23
C VAL A 61 -1.77 -10.54 7.69
N GLN A 62 -2.03 -10.25 6.42
CA GLN A 62 -1.72 -8.95 5.83
C GLN A 62 -2.99 -8.09 5.80
N VAL A 63 -2.85 -6.81 6.14
CA VAL A 63 -3.91 -5.80 5.94
C VAL A 63 -3.37 -4.68 5.06
N TYR A 64 -4.24 -4.05 4.27
CA TYR A 64 -3.87 -2.95 3.40
C TYR A 64 -4.10 -1.61 4.11
N LEU A 65 -3.02 -0.92 4.47
CA LEU A 65 -3.06 0.43 5.04
C LEU A 65 -2.78 1.49 3.98
N VAL A 66 -3.26 2.71 4.21
CA VAL A 66 -2.97 3.84 3.32
C VAL A 66 -1.58 4.37 3.61
N CYS A 67 -0.77 4.56 2.56
CA CYS A 67 0.49 5.26 2.59
C CYS A 67 0.67 6.10 1.32
N THR A 68 0.99 7.40 1.46
CA THR A 68 1.24 8.30 0.31
C THR A 68 0.13 8.22 -0.76
N SER A 69 -1.13 8.10 -0.32
CA SER A 69 -2.34 7.94 -1.15
C SER A 69 -2.43 6.62 -1.94
N GLN A 70 -1.65 5.60 -1.57
CA GLN A 70 -1.67 4.23 -2.12
C GLN A 70 -1.98 3.22 -1.00
N LEU A 71 -2.31 1.98 -1.36
CA LEU A 71 -2.42 0.87 -0.41
C LEU A 71 -1.11 0.09 -0.32
N VAL A 72 -0.64 -0.14 0.91
CA VAL A 72 0.58 -0.91 1.22
C VAL A 72 0.23 -1.97 2.26
N THR A 73 0.78 -3.17 2.08
CA THR A 73 0.58 -4.30 3.00
C THR A 73 1.31 -4.07 4.32
N VAL A 74 0.65 -4.39 5.43
CA VAL A 74 1.23 -4.39 6.78
C VAL A 74 0.90 -5.71 7.45
N ASP A 75 1.93 -6.38 7.95
CA ASP A 75 1.77 -7.62 8.72
C ASP A 75 1.08 -7.33 10.05
N ARG A 76 0.06 -8.14 10.32
CA ARG A 76 -0.75 -8.13 11.53
C ARG A 76 -0.83 -9.52 12.09
N THR A 77 -1.15 -9.59 13.39
CA THR A 77 -1.22 -10.84 14.12
C THR A 77 -2.61 -11.00 14.69
N VAL A 78 -3.28 -12.09 14.33
CA VAL A 78 -4.60 -12.48 14.83
C VAL A 78 -4.49 -13.74 15.67
N THR A 79 -5.36 -13.85 16.67
CA THR A 79 -5.53 -15.07 17.46
C THR A 79 -6.95 -15.57 17.18
N LEU A 80 -7.08 -16.84 16.79
CA LEU A 80 -8.38 -17.51 16.71
C LEU A 80 -8.48 -18.54 17.83
N GLU A 81 -9.57 -18.46 18.58
CA GLU A 81 -9.90 -19.46 19.59
C GLU A 81 -10.29 -20.79 18.93
N ARG A 82 -9.95 -21.90 19.61
CA ARG A 82 -10.19 -23.25 19.08
C ARG A 82 -11.69 -23.48 18.94
N GLY A 83 -12.14 -23.77 17.71
CA GLY A 83 -13.57 -23.97 17.39
C GLY A 83 -14.27 -22.72 16.82
N GLN A 84 -13.59 -21.57 16.71
CA GLN A 84 -14.09 -20.39 15.98
C GLN A 84 -13.47 -20.23 14.59
N SER A 85 -12.52 -21.10 14.22
CA SER A 85 -11.71 -20.99 13.00
C SER A 85 -12.38 -21.51 11.71
N SER A 86 -13.65 -21.92 11.76
CA SER A 86 -14.37 -22.57 10.66
C SER A 86 -15.42 -21.68 9.97
N GLU A 87 -15.63 -20.45 10.43
CA GLU A 87 -16.65 -19.56 9.87
C GLU A 87 -16.00 -18.31 9.26
N ARG A 88 -16.12 -18.16 7.93
CA ARG A 88 -15.51 -17.09 7.11
C ARG A 88 -15.74 -15.69 7.69
N ALA A 89 -16.96 -15.45 8.19
CA ALA A 89 -17.36 -14.20 8.83
C ALA A 89 -16.56 -13.86 10.10
N VAL A 90 -16.20 -14.87 10.92
CA VAL A 90 -15.40 -14.66 12.13
C VAL A 90 -13.99 -14.22 11.76
N VAL A 91 -13.40 -14.83 10.73
CA VAL A 91 -12.06 -14.43 10.25
C VAL A 91 -12.11 -13.04 9.62
N ALA A 92 -13.12 -12.75 8.78
CA ALA A 92 -13.35 -11.41 8.23
C ALA A 92 -13.49 -10.36 9.34
N GLN A 93 -14.20 -10.66 10.44
CA GLN A 93 -14.37 -9.74 11.56
C GLN A 93 -13.06 -9.53 12.35
N GLN A 94 -12.17 -10.53 12.45
CA GLN A 94 -10.83 -10.34 13.01
C GLN A 94 -9.94 -9.49 12.09
N LEU A 95 -9.95 -9.75 10.77
CA LEU A 95 -9.22 -8.95 9.77
C LEU A 95 -9.67 -7.50 9.75
N LEU A 96 -10.99 -7.25 9.74
CA LEU A 96 -11.58 -5.92 9.85
C LEU A 96 -11.16 -5.24 11.16
N GLY A 97 -11.11 -6.01 12.26
CA GLY A 97 -10.61 -5.55 13.54
C GLY A 97 -9.12 -5.16 13.54
N GLN A 98 -8.28 -5.81 12.74
CA GLN A 98 -6.86 -5.43 12.57
C GLN A 98 -6.69 -4.24 11.61
N LEU A 99 -7.52 -4.15 10.58
CA LEU A 99 -7.52 -3.07 9.59
C LEU A 99 -8.03 -1.74 10.17
N ALA A 100 -9.03 -1.80 11.05
CA ALA A 100 -9.60 -0.64 11.74
C ALA A 100 -8.81 -0.22 13.00
N ARG A 101 -7.77 -0.97 13.41
CA ARG A 101 -6.88 -0.53 14.49
C ARG A 101 -6.15 0.74 14.07
N ARG A 102 -6.15 1.73 14.96
CA ARG A 102 -5.31 2.91 14.82
C ARG A 102 -3.85 2.45 14.62
N PRO A 103 -3.15 2.90 13.56
CA PRO A 103 -1.78 2.50 13.34
C PRO A 103 -0.86 2.87 14.51
N SER A 104 0.18 2.06 14.71
CA SER A 104 1.14 2.16 15.81
C SER A 104 1.89 3.50 15.85
N ALA A 105 2.75 3.72 16.85
CA ALA A 105 3.61 4.91 16.85
C ALA A 105 4.53 4.92 15.62
N ASP A 106 5.19 3.79 15.36
CA ASP A 106 6.17 3.62 14.28
C ASP A 106 5.49 3.63 12.89
N GLU A 107 4.31 3.02 12.76
CA GLU A 107 3.50 3.08 11.54
C GLU A 107 3.09 4.51 11.19
N ARG A 108 2.59 5.28 12.16
CA ARG A 108 2.24 6.69 11.92
C ARG A 108 3.47 7.54 11.63
N GLN A 109 4.61 7.23 12.25
CA GLN A 109 5.89 7.91 11.96
C GLN A 109 6.43 7.57 10.56
N ALA A 110 6.13 6.37 10.05
CA ALA A 110 6.41 5.94 8.67
C ALA A 110 5.38 6.43 7.64
N GLY A 111 4.28 7.07 8.08
CA GLY A 111 3.26 7.68 7.22
C GLY A 111 2.01 6.84 6.95
N PHE A 112 1.80 5.74 7.68
CA PHE A 112 0.60 4.90 7.53
C PHE A 112 -0.65 5.49 8.20
N SER A 113 -1.79 5.37 7.53
CA SER A 113 -3.13 5.66 8.05
C SER A 113 -4.14 4.56 7.70
N THR A 114 -5.33 4.62 8.31
CA THR A 114 -6.48 3.79 7.95
C THR A 114 -7.74 4.67 7.98
N ASP A 115 -8.58 4.55 6.96
CA ASP A 115 -9.89 5.22 6.87
C ASP A 115 -11.01 4.34 7.47
N VAL A 116 -10.71 3.06 7.74
CA VAL A 116 -11.69 2.09 8.24
C VAL A 116 -12.03 2.37 9.70
N GLY A 117 -13.29 2.74 9.98
CA GLY A 117 -13.76 3.07 11.31
C GLY A 117 -13.87 1.86 12.25
N THR A 118 -13.42 2.01 13.50
CA THR A 118 -13.43 0.97 14.56
C THR A 118 -14.81 0.40 14.91
N ARG A 119 -15.89 1.07 14.49
CA ARG A 119 -17.28 0.63 14.71
C ARG A 119 -17.85 -0.20 13.56
N LEU A 120 -17.20 -0.24 12.39
CA LEU A 120 -17.65 -1.06 11.27
C LEU A 120 -17.59 -2.54 11.67
N LYS A 121 -18.65 -3.28 11.36
CA LYS A 121 -18.75 -4.72 11.58
C LYS A 121 -18.92 -5.44 10.26
N VAL A 122 -18.60 -6.73 10.27
CA VAL A 122 -18.89 -7.66 9.20
C VAL A 122 -19.54 -8.91 9.79
N SER A 123 -20.61 -9.36 9.16
CA SER A 123 -21.28 -10.63 9.44
C SER A 123 -21.21 -11.54 8.21
N GLY A 124 -21.62 -12.78 8.38
CA GLY A 124 -21.78 -13.73 7.28
C GLY A 124 -22.98 -13.40 6.39
N PRO A 125 -23.30 -14.30 5.45
CA PRO A 125 -24.44 -14.17 4.56
C PRO A 125 -25.78 -14.06 5.31
N ALA A 126 -26.68 -13.23 4.78
CA ALA A 126 -28.08 -13.23 5.13
C ALA A 126 -28.84 -14.40 4.47
N THR A 127 -30.10 -14.61 4.86
CA THR A 127 -30.94 -15.66 4.24
C THR A 127 -31.12 -15.39 2.74
N GLY A 128 -30.56 -16.26 1.91
CA GLY A 128 -30.61 -16.17 0.44
C GLY A 128 -29.33 -15.66 -0.21
N ASP A 129 -28.39 -15.12 0.56
CA ASP A 129 -27.07 -14.75 0.06
C ASP A 129 -26.23 -16.00 -0.31
N PRO A 130 -25.28 -15.89 -1.26
CA PRO A 130 -24.23 -16.88 -1.47
C PRO A 130 -23.40 -17.14 -0.20
N SER A 131 -22.95 -18.38 0.00
CA SER A 131 -22.24 -18.81 1.23
C SER A 131 -20.90 -18.11 1.49
N ASP A 132 -20.32 -17.52 0.45
CA ASP A 132 -19.07 -16.77 0.45
C ASP A 132 -19.25 -15.27 0.77
N ALA A 133 -20.48 -14.76 0.75
CA ALA A 133 -20.79 -13.34 0.92
C ALA A 133 -20.52 -12.83 2.34
N LEU A 134 -20.10 -11.56 2.43
CA LEU A 134 -19.88 -10.84 3.68
C LEU A 134 -20.73 -9.57 3.72
N ARG A 135 -21.45 -9.37 4.83
CA ARG A 135 -22.37 -8.24 5.05
C ARG A 135 -21.72 -7.20 5.96
N LEU A 136 -21.48 -5.99 5.48
CA LEU A 136 -20.94 -4.88 6.26
C LEU A 136 -22.07 -4.18 7.04
N SER A 137 -21.79 -3.64 8.24
CA SER A 137 -22.77 -2.87 9.01
C SER A 137 -23.07 -1.46 8.46
N THR A 138 -22.57 -1.15 7.26
CA THR A 138 -22.71 0.12 6.54
C THR A 138 -22.64 -0.23 5.05
N PRO A 139 -23.52 0.31 4.20
CA PRO A 139 -23.47 0.07 2.76
C PRO A 139 -22.07 0.37 2.19
N PRO A 140 -21.50 -0.49 1.31
CA PRO A 140 -20.20 -0.25 0.69
C PRO A 140 -20.10 1.11 -0.01
N ASP A 141 -21.19 1.57 -0.63
CA ASP A 141 -21.27 2.86 -1.33
C ASP A 141 -21.26 4.08 -0.38
N ASP A 142 -21.53 3.90 0.91
CA ASP A 142 -21.48 4.95 1.95
C ASP A 142 -20.08 5.10 2.60
N LEU A 143 -19.13 4.22 2.26
CA LEU A 143 -17.76 4.26 2.78
C LEU A 143 -16.90 5.27 2.01
N SER A 144 -15.80 5.76 2.62
CA SER A 144 -14.81 6.52 1.84
C SER A 144 -14.17 5.61 0.78
N PRO A 145 -13.77 6.13 -0.40
CA PRO A 145 -13.09 5.32 -1.42
C PRO A 145 -11.86 4.58 -0.88
N TYR A 146 -11.10 5.23 0.02
CA TYR A 146 -10.00 4.58 0.74
C TYR A 146 -10.49 3.46 1.66
N ALA A 147 -11.51 3.68 2.50
CA ALA A 147 -12.03 2.64 3.40
C ALA A 147 -12.54 1.41 2.62
N LEU A 148 -13.31 1.61 1.55
CA LEU A 148 -13.80 0.51 0.71
C LEU A 148 -12.63 -0.24 0.05
N ALA A 149 -11.68 0.46 -0.58
CA ALA A 149 -10.52 -0.17 -1.21
C ALA A 149 -9.64 -0.94 -0.21
N GLN A 150 -9.44 -0.39 1.00
CA GLN A 150 -8.72 -1.08 2.08
C GLN A 150 -9.41 -2.39 2.50
N ILE A 151 -10.74 -2.39 2.62
CA ILE A 151 -11.54 -3.57 2.99
C ILE A 151 -11.50 -4.62 1.88
N VAL A 152 -11.81 -4.22 0.64
CA VAL A 152 -11.79 -5.09 -0.54
C VAL A 152 -10.45 -5.78 -0.66
N CYS A 153 -9.34 -5.03 -0.67
CA CYS A 153 -8.01 -5.61 -0.80
C CYS A 153 -7.59 -6.47 0.39
N THR A 154 -7.98 -6.14 1.62
CA THR A 154 -7.67 -6.97 2.80
C THR A 154 -8.39 -8.32 2.77
N PHE A 155 -9.66 -8.35 2.37
CA PHE A 155 -10.41 -9.61 2.32
C PHE A 155 -10.07 -10.44 1.07
N ALA A 156 -9.92 -9.80 -0.09
CA ALA A 156 -9.65 -10.46 -1.37
C ALA A 156 -8.23 -11.06 -1.48
N ASN A 157 -7.25 -10.54 -0.74
CA ASN A 157 -5.89 -11.11 -0.68
C ASN A 157 -5.67 -11.98 0.57
N SER A 158 -6.72 -12.23 1.37
CA SER A 158 -6.70 -13.17 2.48
C SER A 158 -7.32 -14.51 2.06
N LYS A 159 -6.47 -15.55 1.98
CA LYS A 159 -6.87 -16.95 1.72
C LYS A 159 -7.84 -17.55 2.75
N MET A 160 -8.09 -16.85 3.85
CA MET A 160 -9.04 -17.26 4.89
C MET A 160 -10.44 -16.68 4.68
N THR A 161 -10.58 -15.75 3.73
CA THR A 161 -11.83 -15.02 3.43
C THR A 161 -12.29 -15.17 1.99
N THR A 162 -11.41 -15.58 1.07
CA THR A 162 -11.77 -16.00 -0.29
C THR A 162 -10.96 -17.23 -0.71
N GLU A 163 -11.55 -18.04 -1.60
CA GLU A 163 -10.89 -19.17 -2.25
C GLU A 163 -10.16 -18.74 -3.53
N ASP A 164 -10.79 -17.84 -4.30
CA ASP A 164 -10.19 -17.18 -5.46
C ASP A 164 -9.55 -15.85 -5.05
N GLY A 165 -8.26 -15.68 -5.37
CA GLY A 165 -7.53 -14.45 -5.07
C GLY A 165 -8.08 -13.23 -5.82
N ASP A 166 -7.90 -12.06 -5.22
CA ASP A 166 -8.26 -10.74 -5.75
C ASP A 166 -9.76 -10.41 -5.83
N HIS A 167 -10.67 -11.33 -5.48
CA HIS A 167 -12.13 -11.09 -5.42
C HIS A 167 -12.72 -11.18 -4.00
N VAL A 168 -13.82 -10.45 -3.75
CA VAL A 168 -14.65 -10.59 -2.53
C VAL A 168 -16.10 -10.11 -2.74
N VAL A 169 -17.07 -10.94 -2.35
CA VAL A 169 -18.50 -10.58 -2.38
C VAL A 169 -18.89 -9.81 -1.11
N LEU A 170 -19.26 -8.53 -1.27
CA LEU A 170 -19.67 -7.63 -0.18
C LEU A 170 -21.06 -7.03 -0.42
N GLY A 171 -21.82 -6.89 0.67
CA GLY A 171 -23.04 -6.08 0.74
C GLY A 171 -23.05 -5.15 1.95
N GLY A 172 -24.06 -4.29 2.04
CA GLY A 172 -24.38 -3.53 3.25
C GLY A 172 -25.11 -4.40 4.29
N PRO A 173 -25.88 -3.77 5.18
CA PRO A 173 -26.90 -4.43 5.99
C PRO A 173 -27.88 -5.33 5.19
N VAL A 174 -28.84 -5.93 5.88
CA VAL A 174 -29.89 -6.75 5.23
C VAL A 174 -30.65 -5.87 4.22
N ASP A 175 -31.05 -6.48 3.09
CA ASP A 175 -31.69 -5.87 1.91
C ASP A 175 -30.79 -5.03 0.99
N ASP A 176 -29.56 -4.68 1.36
CA ASP A 176 -28.61 -4.05 0.43
C ASP A 176 -28.15 -5.02 -0.68
N PRO A 177 -27.86 -4.53 -1.91
CA PRO A 177 -27.37 -5.38 -2.99
C PRO A 177 -25.96 -5.90 -2.71
N LEU A 178 -25.75 -7.19 -2.98
CA LEU A 178 -24.42 -7.79 -3.00
C LEU A 178 -23.67 -7.39 -4.28
N ARG A 179 -22.36 -7.17 -4.17
CA ARG A 179 -21.47 -7.05 -5.32
C ARG A 179 -20.17 -7.82 -5.10
N ASP A 180 -19.67 -8.46 -6.14
CA ASP A 180 -18.31 -9.00 -6.24
C ASP A 180 -17.35 -7.84 -6.56
N TYR A 181 -16.41 -7.57 -5.66
CA TYR A 181 -15.41 -6.50 -5.76
C TYR A 181 -14.01 -7.05 -6.04
N GLU A 182 -13.27 -6.39 -6.94
CA GLU A 182 -11.93 -6.80 -7.38
C GLU A 182 -10.82 -5.88 -6.82
N CYS A 183 -9.79 -6.47 -6.19
CA CYS A 183 -8.59 -5.76 -5.73
C CYS A 183 -7.51 -5.66 -6.82
N THR A 184 -7.75 -4.84 -7.83
CA THR A 184 -6.75 -4.61 -8.90
C THR A 184 -5.53 -3.83 -8.39
N ASP A 185 -4.39 -3.95 -9.08
CA ASP A 185 -3.21 -3.09 -8.84
C ASP A 185 -3.51 -1.60 -9.05
N ALA A 186 -4.49 -1.25 -9.89
CA ALA A 186 -4.94 0.13 -10.07
C ALA A 186 -5.64 0.68 -8.83
N VAL A 187 -6.49 -0.15 -8.17
CA VAL A 187 -7.12 0.17 -6.88
C VAL A 187 -6.07 0.29 -5.78
N LYS A 188 -5.11 -0.65 -5.71
CA LYS A 188 -3.96 -0.55 -4.79
C LYS A 188 -3.15 0.73 -5.01
N ALA A 189 -2.90 1.12 -6.25
CA ALA A 189 -2.08 2.28 -6.57
C ALA A 189 -2.76 3.64 -6.35
N ARG A 190 -4.11 3.73 -6.44
CA ARG A 190 -4.88 4.99 -6.36
C ARG A 190 -6.28 4.85 -5.72
N PRO A 191 -6.41 4.26 -4.52
CA PRO A 191 -7.69 3.93 -3.87
C PRO A 191 -8.64 5.13 -3.68
N GLY A 192 -8.09 6.36 -3.54
CA GLY A 192 -8.89 7.57 -3.41
C GLY A 192 -9.56 8.08 -4.70
N THR A 193 -9.22 7.52 -5.87
CA THR A 193 -9.71 8.01 -7.19
C THR A 193 -10.06 6.91 -8.19
N ILE A 194 -9.53 5.70 -8.04
CA ILE A 194 -9.92 4.52 -8.80
C ILE A 194 -10.79 3.66 -7.88
N PRO A 195 -12.12 3.58 -8.12
CA PRO A 195 -12.99 2.72 -7.32
C PRO A 195 -12.67 1.25 -7.56
N ALA A 196 -12.94 0.41 -6.57
CA ALA A 196 -12.91 -1.04 -6.75
C ALA A 196 -13.92 -1.45 -7.85
N PRO A 197 -13.49 -2.14 -8.93
CA PRO A 197 -14.42 -2.71 -9.89
C PRO A 197 -15.41 -3.62 -9.17
N ALA A 198 -16.69 -3.51 -9.51
CA ALA A 198 -17.76 -4.22 -8.83
C ALA A 198 -18.77 -4.79 -9.83
N ARG A 199 -19.22 -6.03 -9.62
CA ARG A 199 -20.30 -6.68 -10.38
C ARG A 199 -21.44 -7.04 -9.44
N THR A 200 -22.68 -6.70 -9.79
CA THR A 200 -23.85 -7.10 -8.99
C THR A 200 -23.95 -8.62 -8.93
N VAL A 201 -24.15 -9.14 -7.72
CA VAL A 201 -24.46 -10.55 -7.45
C VAL A 201 -26.00 -10.66 -7.33
N GLY A 202 -26.57 -11.68 -7.97
CA GLY A 202 -28.02 -11.84 -8.15
C GLY A 202 -28.64 -12.91 -7.27
#